data_AF-A0A1M4UWB7-F1
#
_entry.id   AF-A0A1M4UWB7-F1
#
_cell.length_a   1.000
_cell.length_b   1.000
_cell.length_c   1.000
_cell.angle_alpha   90.00
_cell.angle_beta   90.00
_cell.angle_gamma   90.00
#
_symmetry.space_group_name_H-M   'P 1'
#
loop_
_entity.id
_entity.type
_entity.pdbx_description
1 polymer ?
#
loop_
_entity_poly.entity_id
_entity_poly.type
_entity_poly.pdbx_seq_one_letter_code
_entity_poly.pdbx_strand_id
1 'polypeptide(L)'
;MRLVKWRTVGIYLLICMITFVFYVMLIILNREMILDLLYELLGKRLNVYSKGFTFFTIMPFLLLSGVIVSLLTHYLGKIEHIHFSETGIEIKTNSRYFINKSEINKVIFAEKENKVVEIDLKCKKDTYSIYNADDEFVARTKKYFQIEKEDESTFDYKSKITKKIYRIGENDK
;
A
#
# COMPACT_ATOMS: atom_id res chain seq x y z
N MET A 1 14.10 -2.88 4.68
CA MET A 1 13.40 -2.27 3.53
C MET A 1 12.18 -3.09 3.12
N ARG A 2 11.14 -2.43 2.62
CA ARG A 2 9.95 -3.10 2.06
C ARG A 2 9.46 -2.45 0.78
N LEU A 3 9.10 -3.25 -0.22
CA LEU A 3 8.50 -2.83 -1.49
C LEU A 3 6.97 -2.99 -1.45
N VAL A 4 6.26 -1.95 -1.85
CA VAL A 4 4.82 -2.01 -2.10
C VAL A 4 4.55 -1.63 -3.55
N LYS A 5 3.97 -2.56 -4.32
CA LYS A 5 3.42 -2.29 -5.64
C LYS A 5 1.95 -1.89 -5.50
N TRP A 6 1.66 -0.59 -5.66
CA TRP A 6 0.33 -0.05 -5.37
C TRP A 6 -0.78 -0.62 -6.24
N ARG A 7 -0.50 -0.99 -7.49
CA ARG A 7 -1.48 -1.64 -8.35
C ARG A 7 -1.90 -3.01 -7.81
N THR A 8 -0.95 -3.79 -7.30
CA THR A 8 -1.24 -5.07 -6.66
C THR A 8 -2.10 -4.88 -5.42
N VAL A 9 -1.77 -3.89 -4.57
CA VAL A 9 -2.60 -3.54 -3.41
C VAL A 9 -4.01 -3.12 -3.84
N GLY A 10 -4.13 -2.29 -4.88
CA GLY A 10 -5.41 -1.87 -5.43
C GLY A 10 -6.28 -3.04 -5.92
N ILE A 11 -5.67 -4.04 -6.55
CA ILE A 11 -6.38 -5.26 -6.97
C ILE A 11 -6.89 -6.05 -5.75
N TYR A 12 -6.06 -6.21 -4.71
CA TYR A 12 -6.51 -6.88 -3.48
C TYR A 12 -7.64 -6.12 -2.78
N LEU A 13 -7.57 -4.79 -2.74
CA LEU A 13 -8.65 -3.95 -2.19
C LEU A 13 -9.94 -4.09 -3.00
N LEU A 14 -9.85 -4.15 -4.34
CA LEU A 14 -11.01 -4.38 -5.20
C LEU A 14 -11.64 -5.75 -4.92
N ILE A 15 -10.84 -6.80 -4.79
CA ILE A 15 -11.32 -8.14 -4.45
C ILE A 15 -11.98 -8.12 -3.06
N CYS A 16 -11.37 -7.47 -2.06
CA CYS A 16 -11.96 -7.30 -0.74
C CYS A 16 -13.33 -6.59 -0.80
N MET A 17 -13.47 -5.55 -1.63
CA MET A 17 -14.74 -4.86 -1.82
C MET A 17 -15.80 -5.76 -2.47
N ILE A 18 -15.44 -6.53 -3.49
CA ILE A 18 -16.37 -7.47 -4.12
C ILE A 18 -16.83 -8.52 -3.11
N THR A 19 -15.90 -9.14 -2.38
CA THR A 19 -16.21 -10.12 -1.33
C THR A 19 -17.07 -9.50 -0.22
N PHE A 20 -16.85 -8.23 0.12
CA PHE A 20 -17.67 -7.51 1.09
C PHE A 20 -19.13 -7.40 0.64
N VAL A 21 -19.37 -7.07 -0.64
CA VAL A 21 -20.73 -7.00 -1.18
C VAL A 21 -21.43 -8.36 -1.08
N PHE A 22 -20.76 -9.44 -1.47
CA PHE A 22 -21.31 -10.80 -1.33
C PHE A 22 -21.56 -11.17 0.14
N TYR A 23 -20.64 -10.80 1.04
CA TYR A 23 -20.77 -11.04 2.47
C TYR A 23 -22.01 -10.34 3.05
N VAL A 24 -22.23 -9.05 2.71
CA VAL A 24 -23.41 -8.31 3.15
C VAL A 24 -24.70 -8.91 2.59
N MET A 25 -24.71 -9.35 1.32
CA MET A 25 -25.86 -10.05 0.76
C MET A 25 -26.18 -11.33 1.54
N LEU A 26 -25.17 -12.13 1.90
CA LEU A 26 -25.35 -13.33 2.72
C LEU A 26 -25.91 -13.02 4.11
N ILE A 27 -25.47 -11.93 4.75
CA ILE A 27 -26.03 -11.48 6.03
C ILE A 27 -27.52 -11.17 5.90
N ILE A 28 -27.92 -10.45 4.85
CA ILE A 28 -29.32 -10.06 4.63
C ILE A 28 -30.18 -11.29 4.34
N LEU A 29 -29.68 -12.22 3.52
CA LEU A 29 -30.37 -13.46 3.16
C LEU A 29 -30.59 -14.36 4.39
N ASN A 30 -29.62 -14.42 5.29
CA ASN A 30 -29.65 -15.28 6.49
C ASN A 30 -29.99 -14.51 7.77
N ARG A 31 -30.65 -13.35 7.66
CA ARG A 31 -30.83 -12.42 8.79
C ARG A 31 -31.49 -13.04 10.01
N GLU A 32 -32.50 -13.88 9.83
CA GLU A 32 -33.26 -14.46 10.95
C GLU A 32 -32.38 -15.44 11.74
N MET A 33 -31.65 -16.31 11.04
CA MET A 33 -30.70 -17.25 11.66
C MET A 33 -29.58 -16.50 12.40
N ILE A 34 -29.10 -15.38 11.83
CA ILE A 34 -28.08 -14.54 12.47
C ILE A 34 -28.65 -13.85 13.72
N LEU A 35 -29.89 -13.37 13.67
CA LEU A 35 -30.55 -12.76 14.83
C LEU A 35 -30.74 -13.75 15.98
N ASP A 36 -31.11 -14.99 15.66
CA ASP A 36 -31.27 -16.05 16.65
C ASP A 36 -29.91 -16.41 17.28
N LEU A 37 -28.86 -16.56 16.46
CA LEU A 37 -27.49 -16.77 16.95
C LEU A 37 -27.03 -15.61 17.85
N LEU A 38 -27.30 -14.36 17.47
CA LEU A 38 -26.95 -13.19 18.28
C LEU A 38 -27.77 -13.12 19.57
N TYR A 39 -29.02 -13.58 19.56
CA TYR A 39 -29.83 -13.69 20.77
C TYR A 39 -29.25 -14.73 21.73
N GLU A 40 -28.84 -15.89 21.24
CA GLU A 40 -28.16 -16.92 22.05
C GLU A 40 -26.85 -16.41 22.65
N LEU A 41 -26.04 -15.69 21.87
CA LEU A 41 -24.74 -15.18 22.31
C LEU A 41 -24.83 -13.99 23.26
N LEU A 42 -25.79 -13.09 23.06
CA LEU A 42 -25.86 -11.79 23.76
C LEU A 42 -27.05 -11.69 24.72
N GLY A 43 -27.95 -12.68 24.75
CA GLY A 43 -29.18 -12.68 25.54
C GLY A 43 -30.18 -11.59 25.14
N LYS A 44 -29.95 -10.88 24.02
CA LYS A 44 -30.74 -9.72 23.60
C LYS A 44 -31.10 -9.80 22.13
N ARG A 45 -32.40 -9.66 21.82
CA ARG A 45 -32.88 -9.67 20.44
C ARG A 45 -32.57 -8.33 19.80
N LEU A 46 -31.62 -8.33 18.87
CA LEU A 46 -31.23 -7.14 18.14
C LEU A 46 -32.22 -6.86 17.00
N ASN A 47 -32.36 -5.60 16.61
CA ASN A 47 -33.06 -5.24 15.38
C ASN A 47 -32.03 -5.24 14.25
N VAL A 48 -32.38 -5.77 13.07
CA VAL A 48 -31.53 -5.79 11.86
C VAL A 48 -31.06 -4.38 11.48
N TYR A 49 -31.87 -3.36 11.72
CA TYR A 49 -31.54 -1.96 11.46
C TYR A 49 -30.79 -1.27 12.60
N SER A 50 -30.46 -2.00 13.68
CA SER A 50 -29.74 -1.44 14.81
C SER A 50 -28.24 -1.35 14.54
N LYS A 51 -27.61 -0.32 15.12
CA LYS A 51 -26.14 -0.20 15.13
C LYS A 51 -25.46 -1.44 15.74
N GLY A 52 -26.10 -2.09 16.70
CA GLY A 52 -25.59 -3.32 17.33
C GLY A 52 -25.49 -4.47 16.34
N PHE A 53 -26.56 -4.72 15.56
CA PHE A 53 -26.54 -5.75 14.53
C PHE A 53 -25.45 -5.48 13.48
N THR A 54 -25.37 -4.24 12.99
CA THR A 54 -24.32 -3.81 12.04
C THR A 54 -22.92 -4.00 12.63
N PHE A 55 -22.72 -3.67 13.91
CA PHE A 55 -21.43 -3.85 14.57
C PHE A 55 -21.01 -5.32 14.59
N PHE A 56 -21.86 -6.23 15.04
CA PHE A 56 -21.52 -7.66 15.16
C PHE A 56 -21.41 -8.39 13.82
N THR A 57 -22.04 -7.87 12.76
CA THR A 57 -22.01 -8.50 11.43
C THR A 57 -20.94 -7.87 10.53
N ILE A 58 -20.79 -6.56 10.49
CA ILE A 58 -19.87 -5.89 9.55
C ILE A 58 -18.46 -5.72 10.11
N MET A 59 -18.31 -5.38 11.40
CA MET A 59 -16.97 -5.11 11.96
C MET A 59 -16.01 -6.29 11.89
N PRO A 60 -16.42 -7.55 12.14
CA PRO A 60 -15.51 -8.69 11.99
C PRO A 60 -14.89 -8.78 10.59
N PHE A 61 -15.67 -8.51 9.54
CA PHE A 61 -15.16 -8.49 8.17
C PHE A 61 -14.15 -7.35 7.97
N LEU A 62 -14.45 -6.15 8.46
CA LEU A 62 -13.55 -4.99 8.34
C LEU A 62 -12.22 -5.22 9.07
N LEU A 63 -12.28 -5.78 10.27
CA LEU A 63 -11.08 -6.11 11.05
C LEU A 63 -10.25 -7.19 10.34
N LEU A 64 -10.88 -8.28 9.91
CA LEU A 64 -10.19 -9.37 9.23
C LEU A 64 -9.58 -8.92 7.90
N SER A 65 -10.31 -8.18 7.08
CA SER A 65 -9.80 -7.65 5.81
C SER A 65 -8.64 -6.67 6.03
N GLY A 66 -8.72 -5.79 7.03
CA GLY A 66 -7.62 -4.91 7.41
C GLY A 66 -6.35 -5.67 7.82
N VAL A 67 -6.50 -6.72 8.63
CA VAL A 67 -5.39 -7.58 9.03
C VAL A 67 -4.78 -8.29 7.83
N ILE A 68 -5.60 -8.87 6.94
CA ILE A 68 -5.12 -9.57 5.74
C ILE A 68 -4.33 -8.63 4.84
N VAL A 69 -4.85 -7.42 4.55
CA VAL A 69 -4.15 -6.45 3.70
C VAL A 69 -2.84 -5.99 4.33
N SER A 70 -2.82 -5.76 5.65
CA SER A 70 -1.60 -5.39 6.39
C SER A 70 -0.55 -6.50 6.34
N LEU A 71 -0.96 -7.75 6.58
CA LEU A 71 -0.07 -8.90 6.51
C LEU A 71 0.48 -9.12 5.09
N LEU A 72 -0.37 -8.95 4.08
CA LEU A 72 0.00 -9.14 2.68
C LEU A 72 1.05 -8.12 2.25
N THR A 73 0.90 -6.85 2.64
CA THR A 73 1.91 -5.81 2.39
C THR A 73 3.19 -6.04 3.21
N HIS A 74 3.08 -6.56 4.42
CA HIS A 74 4.22 -6.86 5.30
C HIS A 74 5.07 -8.03 4.79
N TYR A 75 4.45 -9.16 4.45
CA TYR A 75 5.14 -10.39 4.10
C TYR A 75 5.61 -10.42 2.64
N LEU A 76 4.77 -9.99 1.69
CA LEU A 76 5.16 -9.99 0.27
C LEU A 76 6.12 -8.86 -0.07
N GLY A 77 6.14 -7.80 0.74
CA GLY A 77 6.97 -6.62 0.48
C GLY A 77 8.40 -6.72 1.00
N LYS A 78 8.78 -7.73 1.80
CA LYS A 78 10.15 -7.80 2.35
C LYS A 78 11.15 -7.98 1.21
N ILE A 79 12.07 -7.02 1.07
CA ILE A 79 13.11 -7.07 0.04
C ILE A 79 14.27 -7.93 0.54
N GLU A 80 14.65 -8.92 -0.27
CA GLU A 80 15.79 -9.80 -0.04
C GLU A 80 17.03 -9.32 -0.79
N HIS A 81 16.86 -8.90 -2.04
CA HIS A 81 17.96 -8.50 -2.91
C HIS A 81 17.50 -7.39 -3.86
N ILE A 82 18.41 -6.47 -4.18
CA ILE A 82 18.20 -5.42 -5.17
C ILE A 82 19.42 -5.35 -6.07
N HIS A 83 19.20 -5.30 -7.37
CA HIS A 83 20.23 -5.08 -8.37
C HIS A 83 19.85 -3.94 -9.29
N PHE A 84 20.73 -2.94 -9.39
CA PHE A 84 20.61 -1.86 -10.35
C PHE A 84 21.39 -2.23 -11.61
N SER A 85 20.68 -2.42 -12.72
CA SER A 85 21.25 -2.64 -14.05
C SER A 85 21.09 -1.40 -14.92
N GLU A 86 21.79 -1.30 -16.04
CA GLU A 86 21.63 -0.15 -16.95
C GLU A 86 20.19 0.03 -17.45
N THR A 87 19.47 -1.09 -17.64
CA THR A 87 18.11 -1.11 -18.20
C THR A 87 17.01 -0.93 -17.15
N GLY A 88 17.30 -1.16 -15.86
CA GLY A 88 16.28 -1.11 -14.82
C GLY A 88 16.74 -1.61 -13.47
N ILE A 89 15.79 -1.61 -12.53
CA ILE A 89 16.00 -2.06 -11.15
C ILE A 89 15.31 -3.41 -10.99
N GLU A 90 16.09 -4.42 -10.63
CA GLU A 90 15.59 -5.72 -10.25
C GLU A 90 15.46 -5.79 -8.73
N ILE A 91 14.26 -6.09 -8.24
CA ILE A 91 13.97 -6.22 -6.81
C ILE A 91 13.43 -7.62 -6.56
N LYS A 92 14.14 -8.38 -5.73
CA LYS A 92 13.72 -9.69 -5.25
C LYS A 92 13.09 -9.55 -3.87
N THR A 93 11.84 -9.98 -3.77
CA THR A 93 11.10 -10.23 -2.52
C THR A 93 10.73 -11.71 -2.51
N ASN A 94 9.58 -12.10 -1.95
CA ASN A 94 8.94 -13.38 -2.27
C ASN A 94 8.58 -13.54 -3.76
N SER A 95 8.57 -12.44 -4.51
CA SER A 95 8.44 -12.41 -5.97
C SER A 95 9.54 -11.56 -6.59
N ARG A 96 9.85 -11.81 -7.86
CA ARG A 96 10.82 -11.04 -8.64
C ARG A 96 10.10 -9.90 -9.36
N TYR A 97 10.53 -8.67 -9.11
CA TYR A 97 10.05 -7.47 -9.79
C TYR A 97 11.17 -6.89 -10.63
N PHE A 98 10.84 -6.50 -11.86
CA PHE A 98 11.72 -5.73 -12.72
C PHE A 98 11.05 -4.40 -13.04
N ILE A 99 11.69 -3.30 -12.68
CA ILE A 99 11.23 -1.95 -12.94
C ILE A 99 12.13 -1.37 -14.02
N ASN A 100 11.59 -1.20 -15.23
CA ASN A 100 12.34 -0.65 -16.35
C ASN A 100 12.65 0.83 -16.11
N LYS A 101 13.92 1.21 -16.24
CA LYS A 101 14.39 2.59 -16.04
C LYS A 101 13.63 3.58 -16.94
N SER A 102 13.34 3.22 -18.19
CA SER A 102 12.65 4.09 -19.15
C SER A 102 11.17 4.33 -18.83
N GLU A 103 10.58 3.52 -17.95
CA GLU A 103 9.19 3.70 -17.52
C GLU A 103 9.05 4.64 -16.33
N ILE A 104 10.14 4.88 -15.59
CA ILE A 104 10.16 5.74 -14.41
C ILE A 104 10.18 7.19 -14.86
N ASN A 105 9.14 7.94 -14.49
CA ASN A 105 9.03 9.36 -14.82
C ASN A 105 9.25 10.26 -13.62
N LYS A 106 9.07 9.74 -12.39
CA LYS A 106 9.30 10.50 -11.16
C LYS A 106 9.86 9.61 -10.07
N VAL A 107 10.81 10.15 -9.32
CA VAL A 107 11.31 9.59 -8.06
C VAL A 107 10.95 10.58 -6.96
N ILE A 108 10.37 10.10 -5.86
CA ILE A 108 9.99 10.95 -4.72
C ILE A 108 10.67 10.39 -3.47
N PHE A 109 11.38 11.24 -2.75
CA PHE A 109 11.94 10.90 -1.44
C PHE A 109 11.09 11.57 -0.36
N ALA A 110 10.44 10.77 0.48
CA ALA A 110 9.74 11.26 1.64
C ALA A 110 10.69 11.22 2.85
N GLU A 111 10.95 12.38 3.43
CA GLU A 111 11.87 12.58 4.54
C GLU A 111 11.12 12.98 5.81
N LYS A 112 11.48 12.37 6.94
CA LYS A 112 11.02 12.74 8.27
C LYS A 112 12.25 12.92 9.15
N GLU A 113 12.38 14.07 9.82
CA GLU A 113 13.54 14.37 10.68
C GLU A 113 14.89 14.15 9.96
N ASN A 114 14.97 14.58 8.70
CA ASN A 114 16.13 14.43 7.82
C ASN A 114 16.52 12.97 7.47
N LYS A 115 15.63 12.00 7.72
CA LYS A 115 15.80 10.61 7.29
C LYS A 115 14.77 10.25 6.22
N VAL A 116 15.21 9.60 5.15
CA VAL A 116 14.30 9.09 4.12
C VAL A 116 13.52 7.90 4.69
N VAL A 117 12.20 8.06 4.80
CA VAL A 117 11.30 7.02 5.32
C VAL A 117 10.63 6.22 4.20
N GLU A 118 10.50 6.83 3.01
CA GLU A 118 9.87 6.23 1.83
C GLU A 118 10.52 6.78 0.56
N ILE A 119 10.68 5.89 -0.43
CA ILE A 119 11.08 6.25 -1.80
C ILE A 119 10.00 5.76 -2.75
N ASP A 120 9.33 6.68 -3.45
CA ASP A 120 8.38 6.32 -4.50
C ASP A 120 9.06 6.35 -5.87
N LEU A 121 8.99 5.24 -6.58
CA LEU A 121 9.30 5.15 -8.00
C LEU A 121 7.98 5.15 -8.78
N LYS A 122 7.62 6.30 -9.36
CA LYS A 122 6.45 6.43 -10.22
C LYS A 122 6.83 6.07 -11.64
N CYS A 123 6.15 5.06 -12.16
CA CYS A 123 6.23 4.61 -13.54
C CYS A 123 4.98 5.05 -14.31
N LYS A 124 5.01 4.94 -15.63
CA LYS A 124 3.84 5.25 -16.49
C LYS A 124 2.55 4.52 -16.08
N LYS A 125 2.65 3.26 -15.62
CA LYS A 125 1.51 2.39 -15.33
C LYS A 125 1.39 1.93 -13.87
N ASP A 126 2.45 2.11 -13.08
CA ASP A 126 2.58 1.55 -11.74
C ASP A 126 3.32 2.52 -10.83
N THR A 127 3.05 2.44 -9.53
CA THR A 127 3.84 3.11 -8.50
C THR A 127 4.40 2.06 -7.56
N TYR A 128 5.68 2.19 -7.25
CA TYR A 128 6.40 1.34 -6.31
C TYR A 128 6.88 2.20 -5.15
N SER A 129 6.47 1.88 -3.93
CA SER A 129 6.96 2.56 -2.72
C SER A 129 7.91 1.65 -1.95
N ILE A 130 9.07 2.18 -1.59
CA ILE A 130 10.09 1.48 -0.84
C ILE A 130 10.21 2.12 0.54
N TYR A 131 9.75 1.41 1.57
CA TYR A 131 9.76 1.87 2.96
C TYR A 131 11.01 1.42 3.70
N ASN A 132 11.43 2.24 4.67
CA ASN A 132 12.58 1.97 5.54
C ASN A 132 13.83 1.62 4.71
N ALA A 133 14.11 2.47 3.71
CA ALA A 133 15.33 2.45 2.93
C ALA A 133 16.53 2.78 3.83
N ASP A 134 17.63 2.05 3.69
CA ASP A 134 18.89 2.44 4.31
C ASP A 134 19.59 3.57 3.52
N ASP A 135 20.52 4.26 4.17
CA ASP A 135 21.21 5.41 3.56
C ASP A 135 22.04 4.99 2.33
N GLU A 136 22.56 3.77 2.30
CA GLU A 136 23.28 3.22 1.15
C GLU A 136 22.35 3.07 -0.07
N PHE A 137 21.13 2.58 0.14
CA PHE A 137 20.13 2.45 -0.89
C PHE A 137 19.66 3.81 -1.40
N VAL A 138 19.46 4.78 -0.51
CA VAL A 138 19.15 6.17 -0.87
C VAL A 138 20.25 6.73 -1.78
N ALA A 139 21.52 6.59 -1.38
CA ALA A 139 22.66 7.07 -2.14
C ALA A 139 22.78 6.39 -3.51
N ARG A 140 22.64 5.06 -3.56
CA ARG A 140 22.64 4.30 -4.82
C ARG A 140 21.52 4.73 -5.76
N THR A 141 20.32 4.97 -5.23
CA THR A 141 19.17 5.45 -6.01
C THR A 141 19.44 6.84 -6.59
N LYS A 142 19.93 7.78 -5.78
CA LYS A 142 20.31 9.12 -6.26
C LYS A 142 21.35 9.07 -7.35
N LYS A 143 22.40 8.25 -7.18
CA LYS A 143 23.46 8.06 -8.18
C LYS A 143 22.93 7.43 -9.47
N TYR A 144 22.09 6.40 -9.36
CA TYR A 144 21.55 5.67 -10.50
C TYR A 144 20.69 6.53 -11.44
N PHE A 145 19.90 7.44 -10.86
CA PHE A 145 19.06 8.38 -11.58
C PHE A 145 19.72 9.75 -11.85
N GLN A 146 20.99 9.93 -11.48
CA GLN A 146 21.73 11.19 -11.64
C GLN A 146 20.96 12.38 -11.05
N ILE A 147 20.44 12.20 -9.84
CA ILE A 147 19.61 13.21 -9.17
C ILE A 147 20.51 14.29 -8.59
N GLU A 148 20.57 15.44 -9.27
CA GLU A 148 21.40 16.58 -8.86
C GLU A 148 20.61 17.70 -8.18
N LYS A 149 19.39 17.98 -8.65
CA LYS A 149 18.54 19.06 -8.14
C LYS A 149 17.10 18.61 -7.99
N GLU A 150 16.45 19.05 -6.91
CA GLU A 150 15.01 18.82 -6.70
C GLU A 150 14.18 19.74 -7.59
N ASP A 151 13.13 19.19 -8.22
CA ASP A 151 12.20 19.98 -9.02
C ASP A 151 11.15 20.65 -8.16
N GLU A 152 10.69 19.94 -7.12
CA GLU A 152 9.58 20.35 -6.28
C GLU A 152 9.72 19.73 -4.89
N SER A 153 9.31 20.49 -3.87
CA SER A 153 9.30 20.04 -2.48
C SER A 153 7.97 20.40 -1.83
N THR A 154 7.34 19.44 -1.18
CA THR A 154 6.06 19.62 -0.47
C THR A 154 6.20 19.18 0.97
N PHE A 155 5.71 19.98 1.92
CA PHE A 155 5.73 19.66 3.34
C PHE A 155 4.31 19.36 3.85
N ASP A 156 4.14 18.21 4.50
CA ASP A 156 2.92 17.86 5.20
C ASP A 156 3.07 18.14 6.70
N TYR A 157 2.35 19.14 7.19
CA TYR A 157 2.34 19.56 8.60
C TYR A 157 1.81 18.49 9.56
N LYS A 158 0.89 17.63 9.11
CA LYS A 158 0.26 16.61 9.96
C LYS A 158 1.21 15.44 10.19
N SER A 159 1.85 14.96 9.13
CA SER A 159 2.79 13.85 9.21
C SER A 159 4.23 14.28 9.54
N LYS A 160 4.52 15.59 9.42
CA LYS A 160 5.87 16.17 9.49
C LYS A 160 6.82 15.55 8.47
N ILE A 161 6.31 15.28 7.28
CA ILE A 161 7.05 14.65 6.18
C ILE A 161 7.28 15.68 5.07
N THR A 162 8.52 15.80 4.63
CA THR A 162 8.91 16.55 3.43
C THR A 162 9.03 15.58 2.27
N LYS A 163 8.27 15.78 1.19
CA LYS A 163 8.42 15.02 -0.05
C LYS A 163 9.21 15.85 -1.05
N LYS A 164 10.38 15.35 -1.44
CA LYS A 164 11.23 15.89 -2.51
C LYS A 164 10.96 15.12 -3.78
N ILE A 165 10.56 15.82 -4.84
CA ILE A 165 10.12 15.25 -6.11
C ILE A 165 11.19 15.53 -7.17
N TYR A 166 11.52 14.48 -7.92
CA TYR A 166 12.50 14.49 -9.00
C TYR A 166 11.86 13.89 -10.25
N ARG A 167 11.73 14.66 -11.32
CA ARG A 167 11.20 14.23 -12.62
C ARG A 167 12.35 13.68 -13.45
N ILE A 168 12.18 12.45 -13.94
CA ILE A 168 13.20 11.72 -14.70
C ILE A 168 12.83 11.80 -16.19
N GLY A 169 13.75 12.28 -17.02
CA GLY A 169 13.58 12.37 -18.47
C GLY A 169 12.88 13.64 -18.99
N GLU A 170 12.75 14.70 -18.17
CA GLU A 170 12.30 16.02 -18.65
C GLU A 170 13.46 16.94 -19.09
N ASN A 171 14.73 16.55 -18.89
CA ASN A 171 15.91 17.35 -19.26
C ASN A 171 16.35 17.24 -20.73
N ASP A 172 15.57 16.58 -21.61
CA ASP A 172 15.84 16.46 -23.06
C ASP A 172 14.80 17.22 -23.91
N LYS A 173 14.38 18.42 -23.49
CA LYS A 173 13.60 19.34 -24.33
C LYS A 173 14.22 20.72 -24.41
#